data_AF-A0A956E5X8-F1
#
_entry.id   AF-A0A956E5X8-F1
#
_cell.length_a   1.000
_cell.length_b   1.000
_cell.length_c   1.000
_cell.angle_alpha   90.00
_cell.angle_beta   90.00
_cell.angle_gamma   90.00
#
_symmetry.space_group_name_H-M   'P 1'
#
loop_
_entity.id
_entity.type
_entity.pdbx_description
1 polymer ?
#
loop_
_entity_poly.entity_id
_entity_poly.type
_entity_poly.pdbx_seq_one_letter_code
_entity_poly.pdbx_strand_id
1 'polypeptide(L)'
;MTAREASVQSERASPPKEVAADDPGETSGAVSARACSERIRGLTDLRPALAGAFEKNRAQLLMRTSGAPIVFHTEPEPDDARWQRVARPQVIRAYRQHLQTARWSEPALKGLLSRLQGARPLLRAVLLSDGYLYTTNPELARALERNLTLEALFDAPRLTLQRGGERFDLKRDARGHYVHDDGALKGQDAKLLFLDRVSDASVPLGPPLHFDLSEAQQRLGFEAARVLEQSSSRVVAELGYRGADQELVWEKSLLAGQTPEVELVCGTRADGKLSEARELALRRVVVWKRLERVIRQQIAEELPFDEPDNEWGQQDGHLRQRWREAYLAGEERYDLNFQFYPVFTASGAPRAPQVCIDFISETLERASGTRYRGRGEVPGRVIGRLDFDALLGEQRRSVQPFVEYAKREPGIEVEDFTGSQRVPYQFRGRFFALLEAHAGLRQGDIVVIRGYAPWDMNHTEHSHSFFIFRTDPVTGVPIRLIGNAGHPELRGWDREMGRAPRRSLRHRLRPSLEWLERVTQPAPGAAQAG
;
A
#
# COMPACT_ATOMS: atom_id res chain seq x y z
N MET A 1 -18.30 35.50 59.53
CA MET A 1 -18.55 34.10 59.17
C MET A 1 -17.64 33.76 57.99
N THR A 2 -16.58 33.03 58.30
CA THR A 2 -15.38 32.81 57.49
C THR A 2 -15.61 31.72 56.44
N ALA A 3 -15.55 32.07 55.16
CA ALA A 3 -15.46 31.13 54.05
C ALA A 3 -14.03 30.60 53.95
N ARG A 4 -13.88 29.28 54.05
CA ARG A 4 -12.62 28.55 53.87
C ARG A 4 -12.36 28.36 52.38
N GLU A 5 -11.28 28.95 51.89
CA GLU A 5 -10.68 28.62 50.60
C GLU A 5 -9.94 27.29 50.73
N ALA A 6 -10.34 26.30 49.93
CA ALA A 6 -9.63 25.04 49.78
C ALA A 6 -8.58 25.20 48.68
N SER A 7 -7.32 25.31 49.11
CA SER A 7 -6.13 25.21 48.28
C SER A 7 -5.99 23.77 47.74
N VAL A 8 -6.15 23.60 46.42
CA VAL A 8 -5.78 22.37 45.73
C VAL A 8 -4.32 22.52 45.31
N GLN A 9 -3.43 21.90 46.08
CA GLN A 9 -2.03 21.72 45.70
C GLN A 9 -1.96 20.71 44.55
N SER A 10 -1.61 21.21 43.37
CA SER A 10 -1.18 20.40 42.23
C SER A 10 0.18 19.78 42.57
N GLU A 11 0.20 18.48 42.85
CA GLU A 11 1.43 17.68 42.82
C GLU A 11 2.00 17.74 41.40
N ARG A 12 3.06 18.53 41.24
CA ARG A 12 3.92 18.50 40.05
C ARG A 12 4.61 17.14 40.03
N ALA A 13 4.16 16.26 39.14
CA ALA A 13 4.90 15.06 38.79
C ALA A 13 6.29 15.46 38.28
N SER A 14 7.31 14.96 38.96
CA SER A 14 8.71 15.08 38.54
C SER A 14 8.88 14.55 37.11
N PRO A 15 9.72 15.19 36.28
CA PRO A 15 10.05 14.65 34.96
C PRO A 15 10.67 13.25 35.12
N PRO A 16 10.33 12.30 34.24
CA PRO A 16 10.94 10.98 34.26
C PRO A 16 12.45 11.15 34.10
N LYS A 17 13.22 10.55 35.01
CA LYS A 17 14.66 10.42 34.90
C LYS A 17 14.99 9.81 33.54
N GLU A 18 15.85 10.50 32.80
CA GLU A 18 16.61 9.98 31.67
C GLU A 18 17.16 8.60 32.04
N VAL A 19 16.53 7.56 31.50
CA VAL A 19 17.08 6.21 31.50
C VAL A 19 18.19 6.26 30.47
N ALA A 20 19.42 6.09 30.94
CA ALA A 20 20.59 5.93 30.09
C ALA A 20 20.27 4.90 28.99
N ALA A 21 20.59 5.26 27.75
CA ALA A 21 20.46 4.38 26.61
C ALA A 21 21.23 3.09 26.89
N ASP A 22 20.49 2.00 27.08
CA ASP A 22 21.04 0.66 27.00
C ASP A 22 21.57 0.46 25.58
N ASP A 23 22.86 0.15 25.53
CA ASP A 23 23.63 -0.23 24.36
C ASP A 23 22.93 -1.42 23.64
N PRO A 24 22.52 -1.32 22.36
CA PRO A 24 21.88 -2.43 21.63
C PRO A 24 22.90 -3.49 21.18
N GLY A 25 24.00 -3.63 21.93
CA GLY A 25 25.22 -4.32 21.54
C GLY A 25 25.48 -5.63 22.26
N GLU A 26 24.47 -6.44 22.58
CA GLU A 26 24.69 -7.86 22.93
C GLU A 26 23.92 -8.78 21.98
N THR A 27 24.69 -9.28 21.02
CA THR A 27 24.36 -10.27 20.00
C THR A 27 23.54 -11.43 20.56
N SER A 28 22.33 -11.64 20.02
CA SER A 28 21.74 -12.97 19.94
C SER A 28 22.78 -13.86 19.25
N GLY A 29 23.39 -14.80 19.99
CA GLY A 29 24.41 -15.68 19.45
C GLY A 29 23.93 -16.31 18.16
N ALA A 30 24.59 -16.00 17.04
CA ALA A 30 24.19 -16.46 15.73
C ALA A 30 24.04 -17.99 15.76
N VAL A 31 22.79 -18.47 15.73
CA VAL A 31 22.50 -19.90 15.68
C VAL A 31 23.14 -20.41 14.39
N SER A 32 24.05 -21.37 14.51
CA SER A 32 24.72 -21.93 13.33
C SER A 32 23.68 -22.50 12.34
N ALA A 33 23.96 -22.42 11.04
CA ALA A 33 23.10 -22.97 9.99
C ALA A 33 22.70 -24.45 10.25
N ARG A 34 23.63 -25.23 10.80
CA ARG A 34 23.40 -26.61 11.23
C ARG A 34 22.42 -26.68 12.41
N ALA A 35 22.62 -25.88 13.46
CA ALA A 35 21.72 -25.83 14.60
C ALA A 35 20.30 -25.39 14.20
N CYS A 36 20.18 -24.45 13.25
CA CYS A 36 18.88 -24.06 12.71
C CYS A 36 18.21 -25.23 11.96
N SER A 37 18.97 -25.96 11.14
CA SER A 37 18.46 -27.13 10.42
C SER A 37 18.02 -28.26 11.36
N GLU A 38 18.74 -28.48 12.45
CA GLU A 38 18.35 -29.41 13.52
C GLU A 38 17.10 -28.93 14.25
N ARG A 39 17.01 -27.63 14.56
CA ARG A 39 15.83 -27.01 15.18
C ARG A 39 14.58 -27.18 14.32
N ILE A 40 14.65 -26.87 13.02
CA ILE A 40 13.52 -27.05 12.09
C ILE A 40 13.07 -28.52 12.05
N ARG A 41 14.00 -29.47 11.96
CA ARG A 41 13.68 -30.92 11.95
C ARG A 41 13.04 -31.41 13.25
N GLY A 42 13.35 -30.76 14.38
CA GLY A 42 12.76 -31.09 15.68
C GLY A 42 11.35 -30.55 15.90
N LEU A 43 10.81 -29.73 15.00
CA LEU A 43 9.46 -29.18 15.11
C LEU A 43 8.43 -30.20 14.63
N THR A 44 7.61 -30.70 15.55
CA THR A 44 6.57 -31.71 15.27
C THR A 44 5.18 -31.11 15.08
N ASP A 45 4.99 -29.82 15.41
CA ASP A 45 3.72 -29.11 15.32
C ASP A 45 3.45 -28.48 13.94
N LEU A 46 4.45 -28.49 13.06
CA LEU A 46 4.37 -27.92 11.73
C LEU A 46 3.54 -28.79 10.78
N ARG A 47 2.76 -28.14 9.93
CA ARG A 47 2.00 -28.76 8.83
C ARG A 47 2.46 -28.15 7.51
N PRO A 48 2.31 -28.85 6.37
CA PRO A 48 2.55 -28.24 5.06
C PRO A 48 1.79 -26.92 4.92
N ALA A 49 2.39 -25.97 4.21
CA ALA A 49 1.73 -24.72 3.86
C ALA A 49 0.37 -24.99 3.20
N LEU A 50 -0.60 -24.10 3.46
CA LEU A 50 -1.91 -24.24 2.83
C LEU A 50 -1.77 -24.21 1.31
N ALA A 51 -2.42 -25.14 0.63
CA ALA A 51 -2.52 -25.18 -0.84
C ALA A 51 -4.00 -25.08 -1.29
N GLY A 52 -4.80 -24.38 -0.47
CA GLY A 52 -6.24 -24.21 -0.63
C GLY A 52 -6.63 -23.36 -1.84
N ALA A 53 -7.93 -23.11 -1.98
CA ALA A 53 -8.45 -22.37 -3.13
C ALA A 53 -8.02 -20.89 -3.11
N PHE A 54 -7.78 -20.31 -1.93
CA PHE A 54 -7.19 -18.98 -1.82
C PHE A 54 -5.79 -18.94 -2.42
N GLU A 55 -4.89 -19.84 -2.03
CA GLU A 55 -3.49 -19.85 -2.49
C GLU A 55 -3.39 -20.06 -4.01
N LYS A 56 -4.26 -20.92 -4.58
CA LYS A 56 -4.36 -21.10 -6.04
C LYS A 56 -4.77 -19.83 -6.80
N ASN A 57 -5.50 -18.92 -6.14
CA ASN A 57 -5.99 -17.68 -6.75
C ASN A 57 -5.33 -16.43 -6.15
N ARG A 58 -4.29 -16.59 -5.31
CA ARG A 58 -3.73 -15.52 -4.47
C ARG A 58 -3.31 -14.31 -5.30
N ALA A 59 -2.56 -14.53 -6.37
CA ALA A 59 -2.11 -13.47 -7.26
C ALA A 59 -3.29 -12.67 -7.83
N GLN A 60 -4.29 -13.35 -8.37
CA GLN A 60 -5.50 -12.74 -8.92
C GLN A 60 -6.32 -12.01 -7.85
N LEU A 61 -6.44 -12.58 -6.65
CA LEU A 61 -7.18 -11.96 -5.54
C LEU A 61 -6.50 -10.65 -5.11
N LEU A 62 -5.18 -10.66 -4.88
CA LEU A 62 -4.45 -9.52 -4.34
C LEU A 62 -4.16 -8.43 -5.39
N MET A 63 -3.98 -8.75 -6.68
CA MET A 63 -3.83 -7.72 -7.72
C MET A 63 -5.12 -6.91 -7.93
N ARG A 64 -6.27 -7.54 -7.67
CA ARG A 64 -7.60 -6.99 -7.96
C ARG A 64 -8.26 -6.32 -6.78
N THR A 65 -7.66 -6.46 -5.61
CA THR A 65 -8.11 -5.89 -4.36
C THR A 65 -6.98 -5.09 -3.73
N SER A 66 -7.28 -4.50 -2.59
CA SER A 66 -6.40 -3.69 -1.77
C SER A 66 -5.99 -4.44 -0.50
N GLY A 67 -6.12 -5.76 -0.48
CA GLY A 67 -5.86 -6.56 0.71
C GLY A 67 -4.39 -6.56 1.13
N ALA A 68 -4.16 -6.80 2.42
CA ALA A 68 -2.81 -7.01 2.96
C ALA A 68 -2.26 -8.37 2.48
N PRO A 69 -0.94 -8.49 2.20
CA PRO A 69 -0.33 -9.74 1.75
C PRO A 69 -0.08 -10.70 2.93
N ILE A 70 -1.16 -11.18 3.53
CA ILE A 70 -1.12 -12.11 4.66
C ILE A 70 -0.98 -13.56 4.19
N VAL A 71 -0.48 -14.44 5.04
CA VAL A 71 -0.45 -15.89 4.81
C VAL A 71 -1.32 -16.56 5.86
N PHE A 72 -2.34 -17.29 5.45
CA PHE A 72 -3.19 -18.04 6.37
C PHE A 72 -2.46 -19.30 6.86
N HIS A 73 -2.43 -19.52 8.17
CA HIS A 73 -2.06 -20.81 8.77
C HIS A 73 -3.29 -21.73 8.91
N THR A 74 -4.48 -21.12 8.97
CA THR A 74 -5.79 -21.79 8.93
C THR A 74 -6.68 -21.01 7.96
N GLU A 75 -7.33 -21.71 7.02
CA GLU A 75 -8.24 -21.06 6.06
C GLU A 75 -9.49 -20.55 6.81
N PRO A 76 -9.92 -19.28 6.60
CA PRO A 76 -11.11 -18.78 7.29
C PRO A 76 -12.37 -19.55 6.90
N GLU A 77 -13.07 -20.07 7.90
CA GLU A 77 -14.31 -20.79 7.72
C GLU A 77 -15.52 -19.89 8.01
N PRO A 78 -16.69 -20.17 7.40
CA PRO A 78 -17.93 -19.62 7.90
C PRO A 78 -18.08 -19.95 9.38
N ASP A 79 -18.20 -18.94 10.24
CA ASP A 79 -18.36 -19.12 11.69
C ASP A 79 -19.78 -19.63 12.01
N ASP A 80 -20.04 -20.89 11.65
CA ASP A 80 -21.36 -21.51 11.71
C ASP A 80 -21.88 -21.50 13.16
N ALA A 81 -21.03 -21.65 14.17
CA ALA A 81 -21.45 -21.68 15.57
C ALA A 81 -21.96 -20.31 16.06
N ARG A 82 -21.27 -19.21 15.74
CA ARG A 82 -21.74 -17.86 16.08
C ARG A 82 -23.00 -17.50 15.29
N TRP A 83 -23.08 -17.90 14.03
CA TRP A 83 -24.14 -17.48 13.13
C TRP A 83 -25.38 -18.39 13.11
N GLN A 84 -25.30 -19.59 13.67
CA GLN A 84 -26.46 -20.48 13.89
C GLN A 84 -27.57 -19.82 14.71
N ARG A 85 -27.23 -18.83 15.56
CA ARG A 85 -28.20 -18.03 16.32
C ARG A 85 -28.99 -17.05 15.46
N VAL A 86 -28.49 -16.72 14.27
CA VAL A 86 -29.06 -15.71 13.38
C VAL A 86 -29.94 -16.34 12.31
N ALA A 87 -29.46 -17.43 11.69
CA ALA A 87 -30.20 -18.15 10.67
C ALA A 87 -29.78 -19.62 10.59
N ARG A 88 -30.63 -20.42 9.94
CA ARG A 88 -30.31 -21.83 9.65
C ARG A 88 -29.06 -21.90 8.74
N PRO A 89 -28.07 -22.77 9.02
CA PRO A 89 -26.85 -22.88 8.22
C PRO A 89 -27.08 -23.10 6.72
N GLN A 90 -28.17 -23.78 6.35
CA GLN A 90 -28.55 -24.01 4.96
C GLN A 90 -28.84 -22.70 4.20
N VAL A 91 -29.43 -21.71 4.87
CA VAL A 91 -29.73 -20.40 4.27
C VAL A 91 -28.45 -19.63 4.00
N ILE A 92 -27.53 -19.60 4.97
CA ILE A 92 -26.22 -18.97 4.84
C ILE A 92 -25.44 -19.61 3.69
N ARG A 93 -25.37 -20.95 3.66
CA ARG A 93 -24.70 -21.69 2.59
C ARG A 93 -25.32 -21.41 1.21
N ALA A 94 -26.64 -21.34 1.10
CA ALA A 94 -27.31 -21.03 -0.17
C ALA A 94 -26.93 -19.64 -0.72
N TYR A 95 -26.91 -18.60 0.13
CA TYR A 95 -26.46 -17.28 -0.30
C TYR A 95 -24.99 -17.24 -0.69
N ARG A 96 -24.12 -17.88 0.10
CA ARG A 96 -22.69 -17.97 -0.21
C ARG A 96 -22.46 -18.68 -1.54
N GLN A 97 -23.10 -19.82 -1.76
CA GLN A 97 -23.03 -20.56 -3.01
C GLN A 97 -23.51 -19.70 -4.18
N HIS A 98 -24.64 -19.00 -4.05
CA HIS A 98 -25.15 -18.11 -5.09
C HIS A 98 -24.13 -17.04 -5.49
N LEU A 99 -23.47 -16.39 -4.52
CA LEU A 99 -22.43 -15.40 -4.80
C LEU A 99 -21.21 -16.02 -5.49
N GLN A 100 -20.79 -17.21 -5.06
CA GLN A 100 -19.61 -17.89 -5.61
C GLN A 100 -19.81 -18.34 -7.05
N THR A 101 -21.02 -18.82 -7.40
CA THR A 101 -21.33 -19.34 -8.73
C THR A 101 -22.01 -18.31 -9.65
N ALA A 102 -22.23 -17.08 -9.18
CA ALA A 102 -22.86 -16.06 -9.99
C ALA A 102 -22.02 -15.74 -11.23
N ARG A 103 -22.66 -15.71 -12.40
CA ARG A 103 -22.01 -15.29 -13.65
C ARG A 103 -21.43 -13.87 -13.55
N TRP A 104 -22.11 -12.98 -12.82
CA TRP A 104 -21.70 -11.61 -12.59
C TRP A 104 -21.75 -11.29 -11.08
N SER A 105 -20.58 -11.24 -10.45
CA SER A 105 -20.47 -11.09 -8.99
C SER A 105 -21.01 -9.76 -8.47
N GLU A 106 -20.80 -8.65 -9.20
CA GLU A 106 -21.24 -7.31 -8.75
C GLU A 106 -22.78 -7.16 -8.70
N PRO A 107 -23.55 -7.49 -9.77
CA PRO A 107 -25.02 -7.50 -9.69
C PRO A 107 -25.57 -8.45 -8.62
N ALA A 108 -24.99 -9.65 -8.47
CA ALA A 108 -25.41 -10.62 -7.46
C ALA A 108 -25.21 -10.08 -6.04
N LEU A 109 -24.05 -9.45 -5.77
CA LEU A 109 -23.76 -8.80 -4.50
C LEU A 109 -24.74 -7.64 -4.24
N LYS A 110 -24.94 -6.73 -5.20
CA LYS A 110 -25.88 -5.60 -5.05
C LYS A 110 -27.30 -6.08 -4.76
N GLY A 111 -27.76 -7.13 -5.44
CA GLY A 111 -29.05 -7.76 -5.18
C GLY A 111 -29.15 -8.36 -3.77
N LEU A 112 -28.08 -9.00 -3.28
CA LEU A 112 -28.01 -9.50 -1.91
C LEU A 112 -28.06 -8.37 -0.88
N LEU A 113 -27.25 -7.32 -1.06
CA LEU A 113 -27.19 -6.16 -0.16
C LEU A 113 -28.55 -5.47 -0.05
N SER A 114 -29.23 -5.27 -1.17
CA SER A 114 -30.58 -4.71 -1.21
C SER A 114 -31.59 -5.62 -0.48
N ARG A 115 -31.55 -6.92 -0.72
CA ARG A 115 -32.46 -7.90 -0.10
C ARG A 115 -32.26 -8.01 1.42
N LEU A 116 -31.02 -7.87 1.89
CA LEU A 116 -30.64 -8.09 3.30
C LEU A 116 -30.32 -6.80 4.06
N GLN A 117 -30.68 -5.62 3.53
CA GLN A 117 -30.37 -4.32 4.15
C GLN A 117 -30.88 -4.21 5.60
N GLY A 118 -32.01 -4.83 5.92
CA GLY A 118 -32.58 -4.88 7.28
C GLY A 118 -32.08 -6.04 8.14
N ALA A 119 -31.23 -6.92 7.62
CA ALA A 119 -30.80 -8.17 8.26
C ALA A 119 -29.27 -8.24 8.39
N ARG A 120 -28.64 -7.18 8.94
CA ARG A 120 -27.18 -7.07 9.11
C ARG A 120 -26.51 -8.31 9.73
N PRO A 121 -27.05 -8.94 10.80
CA PRO A 121 -26.43 -10.15 11.34
C PRO A 121 -26.34 -11.29 10.32
N LEU A 122 -27.38 -11.46 9.49
CA LEU A 122 -27.38 -12.47 8.43
C LEU A 122 -26.41 -12.09 7.32
N LEU A 123 -26.34 -10.80 6.96
CA LEU A 123 -25.39 -10.33 5.98
C LEU A 123 -23.94 -10.57 6.40
N ARG A 124 -23.60 -10.31 7.68
CA ARG A 124 -22.30 -10.67 8.27
C ARG A 124 -22.02 -12.17 8.19
N ALA A 125 -23.01 -13.00 8.54
CA ALA A 125 -22.90 -14.45 8.45
C ALA A 125 -22.68 -14.97 7.03
N VAL A 126 -23.16 -14.26 6.01
CA VAL A 126 -22.97 -14.62 4.60
C VAL A 126 -21.63 -14.11 4.07
N LEU A 127 -21.24 -12.88 4.41
CA LEU A 127 -20.10 -12.21 3.79
C LEU A 127 -18.77 -12.34 4.56
N LEU A 128 -18.80 -12.68 5.85
CA LEU A 128 -17.61 -12.85 6.67
C LEU A 128 -17.33 -14.32 6.98
N SER A 129 -16.05 -14.70 7.02
CA SER A 129 -15.54 -16.00 7.51
C SER A 129 -14.61 -15.71 8.68
N ASP A 130 -14.89 -16.20 9.90
CA ASP A 130 -14.11 -15.86 11.11
C ASP A 130 -13.86 -14.35 11.33
N GLY A 131 -14.80 -13.53 10.86
CA GLY A 131 -14.71 -12.06 10.86
C GLY A 131 -13.94 -11.46 9.68
N TYR A 132 -13.30 -12.27 8.82
CA TYR A 132 -12.59 -11.82 7.62
C TYR A 132 -13.55 -11.56 6.47
N LEU A 133 -13.30 -10.47 5.73
CA LEU A 133 -13.84 -10.32 4.38
C LEU A 133 -13.07 -11.22 3.42
N TYR A 134 -13.57 -12.44 3.23
CA TYR A 134 -12.84 -13.53 2.59
C TYR A 134 -13.67 -14.24 1.51
N THR A 135 -13.02 -14.52 0.38
CA THR A 135 -13.54 -15.33 -0.71
C THR A 135 -12.37 -15.84 -1.56
N THR A 136 -12.57 -16.96 -2.24
CA THR A 136 -11.58 -17.55 -3.15
C THR A 136 -11.85 -17.20 -4.62
N ASN A 137 -12.95 -16.50 -4.92
CA ASN A 137 -13.30 -16.01 -6.25
C ASN A 137 -12.80 -14.56 -6.47
N PRO A 138 -11.88 -14.31 -7.42
CA PRO A 138 -11.33 -12.97 -7.67
C PRO A 138 -12.34 -11.91 -8.12
N GLU A 139 -13.35 -12.26 -8.92
CA GLU A 139 -14.39 -11.30 -9.34
C GLU A 139 -15.27 -10.89 -8.15
N LEU A 140 -15.58 -11.85 -7.27
CA LEU A 140 -16.34 -11.57 -6.06
C LEU A 140 -15.53 -10.75 -5.06
N ALA A 141 -14.23 -11.04 -4.88
CA ALA A 141 -13.36 -10.26 -4.00
C ALA A 141 -13.33 -8.78 -4.39
N ARG A 142 -13.15 -8.49 -5.69
CA ARG A 142 -13.23 -7.14 -6.25
C ARG A 142 -14.62 -6.51 -6.01
N ALA A 143 -15.69 -7.26 -6.27
CA ALA A 143 -17.04 -6.75 -6.08
C ALA A 143 -17.31 -6.37 -4.62
N LEU A 144 -16.84 -7.19 -3.67
CA LEU A 144 -16.95 -6.94 -2.23
C LEU A 144 -16.21 -5.65 -1.85
N GLU A 145 -14.92 -5.52 -2.17
CA GLU A 145 -14.14 -4.32 -1.82
C GLU A 145 -14.73 -3.02 -2.39
N ARG A 146 -15.30 -3.07 -3.60
CA ARG A 146 -15.86 -1.87 -4.25
C ARG A 146 -17.22 -1.45 -3.72
N ASN A 147 -18.04 -2.38 -3.24
CA ASN A 147 -19.47 -2.12 -2.97
C ASN A 147 -19.89 -2.37 -1.53
N LEU A 148 -19.09 -3.08 -0.74
CA LEU A 148 -19.39 -3.38 0.65
C LEU A 148 -18.76 -2.33 1.56
N THR A 149 -19.56 -1.73 2.43
CA THR A 149 -19.10 -0.78 3.43
C THR A 149 -19.28 -1.33 4.84
N LEU A 150 -18.59 -0.73 5.81
CA LEU A 150 -18.71 -1.13 7.22
C LEU A 150 -20.14 -0.90 7.73
N GLU A 151 -20.81 0.18 7.31
CA GLU A 151 -22.17 0.56 7.71
C GLU A 151 -23.24 -0.38 7.15
N ALA A 152 -22.95 -1.02 6.02
CA ALA A 152 -23.80 -2.07 5.47
C ALA A 152 -23.78 -3.33 6.36
N LEU A 153 -22.65 -3.60 7.01
CA LEU A 153 -22.46 -4.78 7.86
C LEU A 153 -22.77 -4.52 9.34
N PHE A 154 -22.54 -3.31 9.83
CA PHE A 154 -22.52 -2.99 11.26
C PHE A 154 -23.28 -1.71 11.59
N ASP A 155 -23.83 -1.69 12.81
CA ASP A 155 -24.47 -0.54 13.45
C ASP A 155 -23.98 -0.31 14.89
N ALA A 156 -23.02 -1.10 15.36
CA ALA A 156 -22.38 -0.91 16.65
C ALA A 156 -21.67 0.45 16.72
N PRO A 157 -21.64 1.13 17.88
CA PRO A 157 -21.00 2.44 18.00
C PRO A 157 -19.48 2.40 17.80
N ARG A 158 -18.86 1.25 18.09
CA ARG A 158 -17.41 1.02 17.93
C ARG A 158 -17.15 -0.34 17.30
N LEU A 159 -16.16 -0.38 16.41
CA LEU A 159 -15.65 -1.62 15.81
C LEU A 159 -14.16 -1.76 16.10
N THR A 160 -13.69 -2.99 16.09
CA THR A 160 -12.26 -3.29 15.91
C THR A 160 -12.08 -3.81 14.49
N LEU A 161 -11.11 -3.24 13.77
CA LEU A 161 -10.68 -3.69 12.44
C LEU A 161 -9.21 -4.09 12.50
N GLN A 162 -8.88 -5.28 12.00
CA GLN A 162 -7.52 -5.77 11.85
C GLN A 162 -7.19 -5.91 10.37
N ARG A 163 -6.07 -5.33 9.95
CA ARG A 163 -5.55 -5.36 8.57
C ARG A 163 -4.10 -5.79 8.58
N GLY A 164 -3.86 -7.04 8.19
CA GLY A 164 -2.55 -7.66 8.36
C GLY A 164 -2.11 -7.61 9.83
N GLY A 165 -0.93 -7.04 10.05
CA GLY A 165 -0.35 -6.81 11.37
C GLY A 165 -1.06 -5.76 12.22
N GLU A 166 -1.75 -4.81 11.58
CA GLU A 166 -2.24 -3.62 12.26
C GLU A 166 -3.66 -3.79 12.80
N ARG A 167 -3.92 -3.22 13.97
CA ARG A 167 -5.25 -3.15 14.60
C ARG A 167 -5.68 -1.68 14.73
N PHE A 168 -6.93 -1.42 14.36
CA PHE A 168 -7.55 -0.11 14.37
C PHE A 168 -8.83 -0.15 15.20
N ASP A 169 -8.99 0.85 16.05
CA ASP A 169 -10.27 1.12 16.70
C ASP A 169 -11.05 2.14 15.88
N LEU A 170 -12.30 1.79 15.57
CA LEU A 170 -13.17 2.60 14.75
C LEU A 170 -14.34 3.09 15.60
N LYS A 171 -14.77 4.32 15.36
CA LYS A 171 -16.00 4.86 15.92
C LYS A 171 -16.97 5.26 14.82
N ARG A 172 -18.25 5.14 15.11
CA ARG A 172 -19.30 5.64 14.24
C ARG A 172 -19.51 7.14 14.47
N ASP A 173 -19.43 7.94 13.42
CA ASP A 173 -19.63 9.38 13.47
C ASP A 173 -21.13 9.76 13.46
N ALA A 174 -21.43 11.06 13.53
CA ALA A 174 -22.79 11.58 13.54
C ALA A 174 -23.55 11.35 12.22
N ARG A 175 -22.84 11.17 11.10
CA ARG A 175 -23.41 10.85 9.78
C ARG A 175 -23.67 9.36 9.62
N GLY A 176 -23.14 8.56 10.55
CA GLY A 176 -23.29 7.12 10.58
C GLY A 176 -22.19 6.36 9.86
N HIS A 177 -21.10 7.03 9.48
CA HIS A 177 -19.90 6.45 8.89
C HIS A 177 -18.92 5.99 9.95
N TYR A 178 -18.12 4.97 9.66
CA TYR A 178 -17.02 4.60 10.54
C TYR A 178 -15.76 5.39 10.19
N VAL A 179 -15.16 6.00 11.22
CA VAL A 179 -13.88 6.70 11.14
C VAL A 179 -12.88 6.09 12.12
N HIS A 180 -11.59 6.21 11.80
CA HIS A 180 -10.53 5.82 12.73
C HIS A 180 -10.59 6.67 14.01
N ASP A 181 -10.55 6.03 15.18
CA ASP A 181 -10.65 6.73 16.47
C ASP A 181 -9.28 7.20 17.00
N ASP A 182 -8.20 6.57 16.53
CA ASP A 182 -6.82 6.78 16.97
C ASP A 182 -5.79 6.68 15.83
N GLY A 183 -4.51 6.81 16.19
CA GLY A 183 -3.37 6.68 15.28
C GLY A 183 -3.23 7.79 14.23
N ALA A 184 -2.38 7.56 13.24
CA ALA A 184 -2.09 8.50 12.15
C ALA A 184 -3.29 8.77 11.23
N LEU A 185 -4.30 7.89 11.26
CA LEU A 185 -5.51 7.98 10.43
C LEU A 185 -6.70 8.60 11.18
N LYS A 186 -6.53 9.04 12.44
CA LYS A 186 -7.62 9.53 13.29
C LYS A 186 -8.52 10.53 12.57
N GLY A 187 -9.82 10.25 12.59
CA GLY A 187 -10.86 11.08 11.96
C GLY A 187 -11.06 10.85 10.46
N GLN A 188 -10.21 10.06 9.81
CA GLN A 188 -10.41 9.67 8.41
C GLN A 188 -11.42 8.53 8.29
N ASP A 189 -12.16 8.52 7.17
CA ASP A 189 -13.13 7.47 6.85
C ASP A 189 -12.45 6.10 6.75
N ALA A 190 -12.96 5.14 7.52
CA ALA A 190 -12.50 3.77 7.50
C ALA A 190 -13.16 3.00 6.36
N LYS A 191 -12.35 2.32 5.54
CA LYS A 191 -12.82 1.44 4.46
C LYS A 191 -12.58 -0.01 4.82
N LEU A 192 -13.55 -0.87 4.50
CA LEU A 192 -13.38 -2.32 4.56
C LEU A 192 -12.67 -2.80 3.30
N LEU A 193 -11.48 -3.37 3.45
CA LEU A 193 -10.69 -3.94 2.37
C LEU A 193 -10.76 -5.47 2.40
N PHE A 194 -10.43 -6.09 1.28
CA PHE A 194 -10.32 -7.54 1.21
C PHE A 194 -9.30 -8.07 2.24
N LEU A 195 -9.61 -9.18 2.91
CA LEU A 195 -8.84 -9.78 4.02
C LEU A 195 -8.78 -8.96 5.32
N ASP A 196 -9.46 -7.82 5.42
CA ASP A 196 -9.67 -7.19 6.72
C ASP A 196 -10.51 -8.12 7.59
N ARG A 197 -10.17 -8.18 8.88
CA ARG A 197 -10.95 -8.86 9.90
C ARG A 197 -11.63 -7.83 10.78
N VAL A 198 -12.94 -7.97 11.00
CA VAL A 198 -13.74 -6.95 11.68
C VAL A 198 -14.72 -7.57 12.67
N SER A 199 -14.90 -6.93 13.82
CA SER A 199 -15.95 -7.25 14.79
C SER A 199 -16.46 -6.00 15.50
N ASP A 200 -17.63 -6.16 16.12
CA ASP A 200 -18.08 -5.25 17.18
C ASP A 200 -17.01 -5.21 18.28
N ALA A 201 -16.69 -4.01 18.80
CA ALA A 201 -15.67 -3.87 19.84
C ALA A 201 -16.00 -4.65 21.14
N SER A 202 -17.29 -4.94 21.39
CA SER A 202 -17.73 -5.75 22.52
C SER A 202 -17.54 -7.25 22.33
N VAL A 203 -17.20 -7.70 21.11
CA VAL A 203 -16.93 -9.11 20.80
C VAL A 203 -15.45 -9.24 20.45
N PRO A 204 -14.64 -9.90 21.30
CA PRO A 204 -13.23 -10.04 21.03
C PRO A 204 -13.01 -10.82 19.74
N LEU A 205 -12.15 -10.29 18.86
CA LEU A 205 -11.54 -11.10 17.81
C LEU A 205 -10.65 -12.14 18.52
N GLY A 206 -10.90 -13.43 18.30
CA GLY A 206 -9.96 -14.47 18.73
C GLY A 206 -8.59 -14.28 18.08
N PRO A 207 -7.61 -15.18 18.29
CA PRO A 207 -6.31 -15.09 17.63
C PRO A 207 -6.46 -14.98 16.09
N PRO A 208 -5.60 -14.20 15.40
CA PRO A 208 -5.60 -14.16 13.95
C PRO A 208 -5.23 -15.52 13.34
N LEU A 209 -5.87 -15.84 12.20
CA LEU A 209 -5.66 -17.07 11.44
C LEU A 209 -4.53 -16.94 10.41
N HIS A 210 -3.80 -15.83 10.46
CA HIS A 210 -2.79 -15.47 9.47
C HIS A 210 -1.53 -14.89 10.12
N PHE A 211 -0.46 -14.91 9.34
CA PHE A 211 0.76 -14.13 9.55
C PHE A 211 0.82 -12.98 8.54
N ASP A 212 1.30 -11.82 8.96
CA ASP A 212 1.64 -10.72 8.06
C ASP A 212 3.15 -10.76 7.78
N LEU A 213 3.52 -11.07 6.54
CA LEU A 213 4.92 -11.09 6.13
C LEU A 213 5.45 -9.69 5.81
N SER A 214 4.59 -8.66 5.71
CA SER A 214 4.98 -7.31 5.27
C SER A 214 6.00 -6.68 6.19
N GLU A 215 5.82 -6.79 7.51
CA GLU A 215 6.73 -6.19 8.47
C GLU A 215 8.08 -6.92 8.50
N ALA A 216 8.04 -8.26 8.53
CA ALA A 216 9.25 -9.08 8.40
C ALA A 216 9.99 -8.77 7.10
N GLN A 217 9.27 -8.57 5.99
CA GLN A 217 9.83 -8.17 4.70
C GLN A 217 10.51 -6.79 4.79
N GLN A 218 9.87 -5.81 5.40
CA GLN A 218 10.44 -4.46 5.56
C GLN A 218 11.63 -4.42 6.51
N ARG A 219 11.71 -5.35 7.47
CA ARG A 219 12.84 -5.44 8.41
C ARG A 219 14.02 -6.19 7.83
N LEU A 220 13.76 -7.31 7.15
CA LEU A 220 14.79 -8.23 6.67
C LEU A 220 15.19 -7.96 5.21
N GLY A 221 14.33 -7.31 4.43
CA GLY A 221 14.56 -6.93 3.03
C GLY A 221 14.41 -8.07 2.01
N PHE A 222 13.88 -9.23 2.39
CA PHE A 222 13.61 -10.29 1.39
C PHE A 222 12.58 -9.80 0.36
N GLU A 223 12.71 -10.23 -0.89
CA GLU A 223 11.80 -9.83 -1.96
C GLU A 223 10.77 -10.91 -2.27
N ALA A 224 11.08 -12.16 -1.92
CA ALA A 224 10.23 -13.30 -2.16
C ALA A 224 10.23 -14.25 -0.96
N ALA A 225 9.13 -14.97 -0.77
CA ALA A 225 8.96 -15.97 0.27
C ALA A 225 8.23 -17.19 -0.30
N ARG A 226 8.71 -18.40 0.01
CA ARG A 226 8.00 -19.65 -0.25
C ARG A 226 7.70 -20.32 1.07
N VAL A 227 6.43 -20.30 1.48
CA VAL A 227 6.01 -20.94 2.72
C VAL A 227 6.01 -22.44 2.50
N LEU A 228 6.79 -23.16 3.32
CA LEU A 228 6.95 -24.61 3.21
C LEU A 228 6.06 -25.32 4.22
N GLU A 229 6.17 -24.90 5.49
CA GLU A 229 5.46 -25.50 6.61
C GLU A 229 5.08 -24.41 7.61
N GLN A 230 4.00 -24.59 8.35
CA GLN A 230 3.49 -23.61 9.30
C GLN A 230 2.67 -24.24 10.43
N SER A 231 2.60 -23.54 11.54
CA SER A 231 1.65 -23.75 12.65
C SER A 231 1.03 -22.42 13.05
N SER A 232 0.29 -22.35 14.15
CA SER A 232 -0.31 -21.10 14.62
C SER A 232 0.69 -20.09 15.19
N SER A 233 1.95 -20.46 15.39
CA SER A 233 2.98 -19.58 15.97
C SER A 233 4.34 -19.63 15.25
N ARG A 234 4.45 -20.42 14.18
CA ARG A 234 5.71 -20.67 13.46
C ARG A 234 5.47 -20.80 11.97
N VAL A 235 6.45 -20.31 11.20
CA VAL A 235 6.49 -20.45 9.75
C VAL A 235 7.89 -20.88 9.33
N VAL A 236 7.99 -21.97 8.59
CA VAL A 236 9.19 -22.35 7.87
C VAL A 236 9.02 -21.93 6.43
N ALA A 237 9.89 -21.05 5.95
CA ALA A 237 9.82 -20.51 4.60
C ALA A 237 11.20 -20.41 3.95
N GLU A 238 11.27 -20.51 2.63
CA GLU A 238 12.44 -20.04 1.89
C GLU A 238 12.30 -18.53 1.68
N LEU A 239 13.26 -17.75 2.16
CA LEU A 239 13.34 -16.31 1.94
C LEU A 239 14.33 -16.04 0.80
N GLY A 240 13.89 -15.27 -0.19
CA GLY A 240 14.67 -14.90 -1.38
C GLY A 240 15.17 -13.47 -1.28
N TYR A 241 16.50 -13.30 -1.28
CA TYR A 241 17.17 -12.00 -1.29
C TYR A 241 17.82 -11.78 -2.65
N ARG A 242 17.59 -10.63 -3.28
CA ARG A 242 18.17 -10.39 -4.61
C ARG A 242 19.59 -9.87 -4.53
N GLY A 243 20.52 -10.61 -5.12
CA GLY A 243 21.95 -10.27 -5.19
C GLY A 243 22.27 -9.17 -6.20
N ALA A 244 23.57 -8.86 -6.33
CA ALA A 244 24.08 -7.89 -7.30
C ALA A 244 23.83 -8.32 -8.76
N ASP A 245 23.86 -9.64 -9.01
CA ASP A 245 23.55 -10.27 -10.29
C ASP A 245 22.05 -10.26 -10.65
N GLN A 246 21.21 -9.58 -9.85
CA GLN A 246 19.76 -9.56 -9.95
C GLN A 246 19.08 -10.92 -9.75
N GLU A 247 19.80 -11.96 -9.35
CA GLU A 247 19.24 -13.28 -9.04
C GLU A 247 18.82 -13.41 -7.58
N LEU A 248 17.82 -14.25 -7.32
CA LEU A 248 17.37 -14.52 -5.95
C LEU A 248 18.28 -15.57 -5.29
N VAL A 249 18.86 -15.19 -4.15
CA VAL A 249 19.57 -16.08 -3.25
C VAL A 249 18.60 -16.56 -2.18
N TRP A 250 18.27 -17.84 -2.23
CA TRP A 250 17.30 -18.46 -1.33
C TRP A 250 17.96 -19.05 -0.08
N GLU A 251 17.23 -18.95 1.02
CA GLU A 251 17.58 -19.55 2.31
C GLU A 251 16.32 -20.05 3.02
N LYS A 252 16.34 -21.33 3.43
CA LYS A 252 15.32 -21.87 4.33
C LYS A 252 15.49 -21.25 5.72
N SER A 253 14.42 -20.68 6.23
CA SER A 253 14.39 -19.89 7.46
C SER A 253 13.25 -20.33 8.37
N LEU A 254 13.48 -20.21 9.67
CA LEU A 254 12.45 -20.36 10.69
C LEU A 254 12.02 -18.96 11.15
N LEU A 255 10.75 -18.65 10.97
CA LEU A 255 10.08 -17.51 11.55
C LEU A 255 9.20 -17.96 12.72
N ALA A 256 9.17 -17.19 13.80
CA ALA A 256 8.28 -17.45 14.94
C ALA A 256 7.75 -16.14 15.54
N GLY A 257 6.57 -16.20 16.16
CA GLY A 257 5.93 -15.05 16.76
C GLY A 257 4.51 -15.35 17.23
N GLN A 258 3.83 -14.34 17.77
CA GLN A 258 2.40 -14.40 18.04
C GLN A 258 1.67 -13.81 16.85
N THR A 259 0.69 -14.53 16.30
CA THR A 259 -0.07 -14.03 15.15
C THR A 259 -0.70 -12.67 15.45
N PRO A 260 -0.61 -11.71 14.53
CA PRO A 260 -0.19 -11.86 13.13
C PRO A 260 1.32 -11.69 12.87
N GLU A 261 2.11 -11.36 13.87
CA GLU A 261 3.52 -10.97 13.72
C GLU A 261 4.46 -12.18 13.70
N VAL A 262 5.57 -12.05 12.96
CA VAL A 262 6.64 -13.05 12.91
C VAL A 262 8.02 -12.42 12.85
N GLU A 263 8.98 -13.08 13.48
CA GLU A 263 10.38 -12.68 13.50
C GLU A 263 11.29 -13.79 13.00
N LEU A 264 12.41 -13.41 12.37
CA LEU A 264 13.43 -14.37 11.95
C LEU A 264 14.14 -14.92 13.18
N VAL A 265 13.98 -16.22 13.41
CA VAL A 265 14.66 -16.93 14.50
C VAL A 265 16.04 -17.38 14.06
N CYS A 266 16.13 -18.03 12.89
CA CYS A 266 17.37 -18.52 12.32
C CYS A 266 17.19 -18.89 10.84
N GLY A 267 18.31 -19.04 10.12
CA GLY A 267 18.36 -19.55 8.76
C GLY A 267 19.34 -20.72 8.60
N THR A 268 19.11 -21.58 7.61
CA THR A 268 19.88 -22.82 7.40
C THR A 268 21.09 -22.62 6.49
N ARG A 269 21.40 -21.39 6.09
CA ARG A 269 22.48 -21.09 5.16
C ARG A 269 23.30 -19.92 5.68
N ALA A 270 24.62 -20.01 5.57
CA ALA A 270 25.53 -18.95 5.96
C ALA A 270 26.75 -18.98 5.02
N ASP A 271 26.60 -18.36 3.84
CA ASP A 271 27.69 -18.18 2.90
C ASP A 271 27.82 -16.71 2.46
N GLY A 272 28.93 -16.40 1.80
CA GLY A 272 29.25 -15.04 1.37
C GLY A 272 28.20 -14.46 0.41
N LYS A 273 27.66 -15.26 -0.52
CA LYS A 273 26.67 -14.81 -1.49
C LYS A 273 25.36 -14.40 -0.79
N LEU A 274 24.90 -15.16 0.19
CA LEU A 274 23.73 -14.82 0.98
C LEU A 274 23.96 -13.57 1.84
N SER A 275 25.15 -13.44 2.43
CA SER A 275 25.49 -12.29 3.27
C SER A 275 25.49 -10.99 2.47
N GLU A 276 26.09 -11.00 1.28
CA GLU A 276 26.06 -9.88 0.33
C GLU A 276 24.63 -9.56 -0.12
N ALA A 277 23.82 -10.57 -0.48
CA ALA A 277 22.44 -10.36 -0.89
C ALA A 277 21.56 -9.75 0.23
N ARG A 278 21.78 -10.15 1.49
CA ARG A 278 21.12 -9.56 2.66
C ARG A 278 21.55 -8.12 2.89
N GLU A 279 22.83 -7.80 2.75
CA GLU A 279 23.34 -6.43 2.88
C GLU A 279 22.71 -5.51 1.83
N LEU A 280 22.68 -5.94 0.56
CA LEU A 280 22.02 -5.21 -0.52
C LEU A 280 20.52 -5.03 -0.25
N ALA A 281 19.86 -6.06 0.25
CA ALA A 281 18.45 -6.01 0.63
C ALA A 281 18.19 -4.95 1.73
N LEU A 282 19.01 -4.90 2.77
CA LEU A 282 18.89 -3.89 3.83
C LEU A 282 19.14 -2.47 3.30
N ARG A 283 20.10 -2.29 2.39
CA ARG A 283 20.31 -1.01 1.69
C ARG A 283 19.08 -0.58 0.88
N ARG A 284 18.46 -1.50 0.13
CA ARG A 284 17.17 -1.24 -0.57
C ARG A 284 16.07 -0.83 0.39
N VAL A 285 15.95 -1.50 1.54
CA VAL A 285 14.97 -1.13 2.58
C VAL A 285 15.19 0.31 3.06
N VAL A 286 16.43 0.72 3.34
CA VAL A 286 16.74 2.07 3.81
C VAL A 286 16.35 3.12 2.77
N VAL A 287 16.71 2.90 1.50
CA VAL A 287 16.34 3.78 0.40
C VAL A 287 14.83 3.84 0.22
N TRP A 288 14.16 2.69 0.20
CA TRP A 288 12.72 2.62 0.03
C TRP A 288 11.98 3.34 1.16
N LYS A 289 12.39 3.17 2.42
CA LYS A 289 11.80 3.91 3.56
C LYS A 289 11.87 5.43 3.39
N ARG A 290 12.88 5.96 2.69
CA ARG A 290 12.96 7.40 2.36
C ARG A 290 11.92 7.78 1.32
N LEU A 291 11.81 7.01 0.23
CA LEU A 291 10.81 7.23 -0.82
C LEU A 291 9.39 7.10 -0.25
N GLU A 292 9.13 6.07 0.55
CA GLU A 292 7.85 5.81 1.17
C GLU A 292 7.41 6.97 2.07
N ARG A 293 8.33 7.57 2.83
CA ARG A 293 8.04 8.76 3.65
C ARG A 293 7.55 9.92 2.79
N VAL A 294 8.24 10.21 1.69
CA VAL A 294 7.89 11.28 0.75
C VAL A 294 6.57 10.99 0.05
N ILE A 295 6.32 9.73 -0.33
CA ILE A 295 5.05 9.28 -0.90
C ILE A 295 3.91 9.53 0.09
N ARG A 296 4.06 9.08 1.34
CA ARG A 296 3.04 9.27 2.39
C ARG A 296 2.80 10.74 2.70
N GLN A 297 3.85 11.56 2.68
CA GLN A 297 3.72 13.01 2.79
C GLN A 297 2.89 13.58 1.64
N GLN A 298 3.16 13.23 0.38
CA GLN A 298 2.37 13.71 -0.75
C GLN A 298 0.90 13.25 -0.72
N ILE A 299 0.63 12.05 -0.19
CA ILE A 299 -0.75 11.59 0.06
C ILE A 299 -1.42 12.49 1.10
N ALA A 300 -0.75 12.74 2.23
CA ALA A 300 -1.29 13.59 3.30
C ALA A 300 -1.47 15.06 2.88
N GLU A 301 -0.67 15.55 1.93
CA GLU A 301 -0.81 16.90 1.37
C GLU A 301 -2.01 17.05 0.42
N GLU A 302 -2.55 15.95 -0.11
CA GLU A 302 -3.67 15.91 -1.05
C GLU A 302 -3.54 16.96 -2.17
N LEU A 303 -2.36 17.03 -2.78
CA LEU A 303 -2.08 18.01 -3.83
C LEU A 303 -3.06 17.84 -5.00
N PRO A 304 -3.64 18.96 -5.51
CA PRO A 304 -4.65 18.89 -6.54
C PRO A 304 -4.06 18.33 -7.84
N PHE A 305 -4.87 17.58 -8.58
CA PHE A 305 -4.56 17.31 -9.98
C PHE A 305 -4.57 18.62 -10.76
N ASP A 306 -3.73 18.72 -11.78
CA ASP A 306 -3.57 19.95 -12.57
C ASP A 306 -4.68 20.13 -13.63
N GLU A 307 -5.91 20.12 -13.15
CA GLU A 307 -7.17 20.27 -13.88
C GLU A 307 -8.06 21.22 -13.06
N PRO A 308 -8.56 22.33 -13.63
CA PRO A 308 -9.43 23.27 -12.92
C PRO A 308 -10.79 22.65 -12.59
N ASP A 309 -11.40 23.00 -11.44
CA ASP A 309 -12.71 22.41 -11.07
C ASP A 309 -13.80 22.85 -12.06
N ASN A 310 -13.66 24.04 -12.66
CA ASN A 310 -14.44 24.50 -13.80
C ASN A 310 -13.54 24.51 -15.05
N GLU A 311 -13.71 23.52 -15.93
CA GLU A 311 -12.92 23.41 -17.16
C GLU A 311 -13.71 23.86 -18.40
N TRP A 312 -13.05 24.60 -19.31
CA TRP A 312 -13.55 24.90 -20.65
C TRP A 312 -12.59 24.35 -21.71
N GLY A 313 -12.96 23.22 -22.33
CA GLY A 313 -12.06 22.49 -23.24
C GLY A 313 -11.08 21.62 -22.45
N GLN A 314 -9.89 21.34 -23.00
CA GLN A 314 -8.81 20.66 -22.26
C GLN A 314 -7.83 21.72 -21.74
N GLN A 315 -7.72 21.86 -20.42
CA GLN A 315 -6.88 22.86 -19.75
C GLN A 315 -5.87 22.24 -18.77
N ASP A 316 -5.59 20.93 -18.92
CA ASP A 316 -4.48 20.24 -18.24
C ASP A 316 -3.19 21.06 -18.36
N GLY A 317 -2.53 21.37 -17.25
CA GLY A 317 -1.28 22.15 -17.27
C GLY A 317 -1.41 23.57 -16.71
N HIS A 318 -2.60 24.17 -16.84
CA HIS A 318 -2.78 25.61 -16.63
C HIS A 318 -2.83 26.00 -15.15
N LEU A 319 -3.35 25.16 -14.25
CA LEU A 319 -3.37 25.49 -12.82
C LEU A 319 -1.94 25.60 -12.29
N ARG A 320 -1.03 24.70 -12.67
CA ARG A 320 0.36 24.73 -12.22
C ARG A 320 1.09 25.98 -12.68
N GLN A 321 0.82 26.47 -13.89
CA GLN A 321 1.38 27.72 -14.38
C GLN A 321 0.91 28.90 -13.52
N ARG A 322 -0.41 29.04 -13.32
CA ARG A 322 -0.98 30.12 -12.50
C ARG A 322 -0.54 30.05 -11.05
N TRP A 323 -0.49 28.85 -10.49
CA TRP A 323 0.06 28.60 -9.16
C TRP A 323 1.50 29.09 -9.05
N ARG A 324 2.36 28.79 -10.03
CA ARG A 324 3.78 29.18 -10.01
C ARG A 324 3.95 30.70 -10.06
N GLU A 325 3.16 31.38 -10.90
CA GLU A 325 3.14 32.84 -11.00
C GLU A 325 2.79 33.47 -9.64
N ALA A 326 1.69 33.01 -9.03
CA ALA A 326 1.23 33.49 -7.73
C ALA A 326 2.22 33.16 -6.60
N TYR A 327 2.77 31.94 -6.58
CA TYR A 327 3.77 31.51 -5.62
C TYR A 327 5.01 32.42 -5.65
N LEU A 328 5.55 32.70 -6.84
CA LEU A 328 6.73 33.55 -6.99
C LEU A 328 6.43 35.03 -6.67
N ALA A 329 5.19 35.47 -6.87
CA ALA A 329 4.74 36.80 -6.46
C ALA A 329 4.49 36.94 -4.95
N GLY A 330 4.54 35.84 -4.19
CA GLY A 330 4.24 35.83 -2.75
C GLY A 330 2.75 35.95 -2.43
N GLU A 331 1.88 35.58 -3.38
CA GLU A 331 0.43 35.60 -3.22
C GLU A 331 -0.06 34.39 -2.41
N GLU A 332 -1.18 34.54 -1.72
CA GLU A 332 -1.80 33.44 -0.95
C GLU A 332 -2.81 32.62 -1.77
N ARG A 333 -3.28 33.17 -2.89
CA ARG A 333 -4.27 32.56 -3.78
C ARG A 333 -4.10 33.05 -5.21
N TYR A 334 -4.63 32.30 -6.17
CA TYR A 334 -4.70 32.67 -7.57
C TYR A 334 -6.08 32.36 -8.14
N ASP A 335 -6.46 33.02 -9.23
CA ASP A 335 -7.71 32.74 -9.93
C ASP A 335 -7.47 32.00 -11.25
N LEU A 336 -8.38 31.08 -11.57
CA LEU A 336 -8.52 30.50 -12.90
C LEU A 336 -10.00 30.15 -13.11
N ASN A 337 -10.56 30.55 -14.26
CA ASN A 337 -11.97 30.29 -14.63
C ASN A 337 -12.97 30.70 -13.53
N PHE A 338 -12.77 31.89 -12.94
CA PHE A 338 -13.58 32.47 -11.86
C PHE A 338 -13.58 31.69 -10.54
N GLN A 339 -12.63 30.78 -10.35
CA GLN A 339 -12.43 30.06 -9.10
C GLN A 339 -11.11 30.46 -8.47
N PHE A 340 -11.10 30.52 -7.13
CA PHE A 340 -9.90 30.80 -6.36
C PHE A 340 -9.27 29.52 -5.84
N TYR A 341 -7.97 29.40 -6.05
CA TYR A 341 -7.15 28.29 -5.61
C TYR A 341 -6.10 28.81 -4.62
N PRO A 342 -5.88 28.15 -3.49
CA PRO A 342 -4.85 28.56 -2.55
C PRO A 342 -3.46 28.15 -3.04
N VAL A 343 -2.46 28.99 -2.79
CA VAL A 343 -1.04 28.71 -3.12
C VAL A 343 -0.43 27.72 -2.12
N PHE A 344 -0.90 27.75 -0.87
CA PHE A 344 -0.42 26.90 0.23
C PHE A 344 -1.55 26.06 0.83
N THR A 345 -1.21 24.93 1.42
CA THR A 345 -2.10 24.13 2.26
C THR A 345 -2.40 24.85 3.58
N ALA A 346 -3.33 24.31 4.37
CA ALA A 346 -3.60 24.82 5.71
C ALA A 346 -2.37 24.78 6.63
N SER A 347 -1.45 23.82 6.42
CA SER A 347 -0.19 23.72 7.16
C SER A 347 0.91 24.65 6.65
N GLY A 348 0.66 25.46 5.60
CA GLY A 348 1.64 26.35 5.00
C GLY A 348 2.59 25.67 4.01
N ALA A 349 2.39 24.39 3.70
CA ALA A 349 3.15 23.72 2.65
C ALA A 349 2.69 24.20 1.25
N PRO A 350 3.58 24.27 0.24
CA PRO A 350 3.19 24.70 -1.09
C PRO A 350 2.20 23.72 -1.73
N ARG A 351 1.04 24.20 -2.19
CA ARG A 351 -0.04 23.40 -2.77
C ARG A 351 0.08 23.32 -4.29
N ALA A 352 1.22 22.85 -4.77
CA ALA A 352 1.55 22.86 -6.18
C ALA A 352 0.72 21.80 -6.95
N PRO A 353 -0.09 22.19 -7.97
CA PRO A 353 -0.85 21.23 -8.77
C PRO A 353 0.05 20.23 -9.49
N GLN A 354 -0.38 18.98 -9.60
CA GLN A 354 0.44 17.89 -10.14
C GLN A 354 -0.31 17.12 -11.23
N VAL A 355 0.41 16.68 -12.26
CA VAL A 355 -0.02 15.54 -13.09
C VAL A 355 0.66 14.25 -12.65
N CYS A 356 0.27 13.13 -13.25
CA CYS A 356 0.72 11.79 -12.89
C CYS A 356 2.26 11.63 -12.87
N ILE A 357 2.97 12.25 -13.81
CA ILE A 357 4.44 12.22 -13.86
C ILE A 357 5.10 13.21 -12.91
N ASP A 358 4.40 14.29 -12.51
CA ASP A 358 4.87 15.19 -11.47
C ASP A 358 4.95 14.44 -10.14
N PHE A 359 3.96 13.59 -9.82
CA PHE A 359 4.04 12.76 -8.60
C PHE A 359 5.30 11.90 -8.57
N ILE A 360 5.69 11.28 -9.69
CA ILE A 360 6.91 10.47 -9.77
C ILE A 360 8.17 11.32 -9.63
N SER A 361 8.28 12.37 -10.45
CA SER A 361 9.46 13.24 -10.49
C SER A 361 9.64 14.00 -9.18
N GLU A 362 8.57 14.57 -8.62
CA GLU A 362 8.60 15.27 -7.33
C GLU A 362 8.86 14.31 -6.16
N THR A 363 8.45 13.04 -6.22
CA THR A 363 8.83 12.04 -5.19
C THR A 363 10.35 11.87 -5.14
N LEU A 364 10.99 11.69 -6.31
CA LEU A 364 12.43 11.50 -6.40
C LEU A 364 13.19 12.80 -6.03
N GLU A 365 12.70 13.96 -6.49
CA GLU A 365 13.23 15.29 -6.14
C GLU A 365 13.18 15.52 -4.62
N ARG A 366 12.02 15.33 -3.99
CA ARG A 366 11.85 15.54 -2.54
C ARG A 366 12.69 14.56 -1.73
N ALA A 367 12.80 13.30 -2.16
CA ALA A 367 13.71 12.34 -1.55
C ALA A 367 15.19 12.73 -1.70
N SER A 368 15.53 13.51 -2.73
CA SER A 368 16.87 14.10 -2.94
C SER A 368 17.11 15.42 -2.19
N GLY A 369 16.08 15.95 -1.51
CA GLY A 369 16.11 17.24 -0.79
C GLY A 369 15.53 18.42 -1.58
N THR A 370 15.11 18.23 -2.82
CA THR A 370 14.51 19.28 -3.65
C THR A 370 13.07 19.54 -3.24
N ARG A 371 12.75 20.77 -2.83
CA ARG A 371 11.40 21.17 -2.39
C ARG A 371 11.11 22.64 -2.63
N TYR A 372 9.84 22.99 -2.81
CA TYR A 372 9.39 24.37 -2.71
C TYR A 372 9.46 24.84 -1.25
N ARG A 373 9.86 26.09 -1.02
CA ARG A 373 9.82 26.71 0.31
C ARG A 373 8.38 27.02 0.72
N GLY A 374 8.10 26.85 2.00
CA GLY A 374 6.76 27.03 2.58
C GLY A 374 6.36 28.49 2.76
N ARG A 375 5.15 28.69 3.26
CA ARG A 375 4.61 30.02 3.59
C ARG A 375 5.53 30.74 4.58
N GLY A 376 5.81 32.02 4.32
CA GLY A 376 6.65 32.88 5.16
C GLY A 376 8.15 32.80 4.85
N GLU A 377 8.58 31.87 3.99
CA GLU A 377 9.92 31.87 3.42
C GLU A 377 9.95 32.66 2.10
N VAL A 378 11.13 33.11 1.67
CA VAL A 378 11.28 33.72 0.33
C VAL A 378 10.91 32.70 -0.74
N PRO A 379 9.92 32.98 -1.62
CA PRO A 379 9.48 32.03 -2.63
C PRO A 379 10.64 31.48 -3.47
N GLY A 380 10.63 30.17 -3.68
CA GLY A 380 11.64 29.49 -4.50
C GLY A 380 11.79 28.02 -4.14
N ARG A 381 12.67 27.34 -4.86
CA ARG A 381 13.00 25.94 -4.61
C ARG A 381 14.33 25.86 -3.85
N VAL A 382 14.36 25.02 -2.82
CA VAL A 382 15.61 24.44 -2.33
C VAL A 382 15.95 23.32 -3.29
N ILE A 383 17.15 23.36 -3.88
CA ILE A 383 17.61 22.35 -4.83
C ILE A 383 18.45 21.33 -4.08
N GLY A 384 18.01 20.08 -4.12
CA GLY A 384 18.72 18.90 -3.62
C GLY A 384 19.63 18.31 -4.69
N ARG A 385 19.83 16.99 -4.63
CA ARG A 385 20.72 16.29 -5.58
C ARG A 385 20.10 16.04 -6.95
N LEU A 386 18.79 16.13 -7.07
CA LEU A 386 18.04 15.91 -8.30
C LEU A 386 17.14 17.10 -8.59
N ASP A 387 17.21 17.63 -9.81
CA ASP A 387 16.36 18.71 -10.29
C ASP A 387 15.89 18.43 -11.71
N PHE A 388 14.65 17.98 -11.85
CA PHE A 388 14.06 17.71 -13.16
C PHE A 388 13.70 18.98 -13.93
N ASP A 389 13.61 20.15 -13.29
CA ASP A 389 13.50 21.42 -14.05
C ASP A 389 14.78 21.64 -14.86
N ALA A 390 15.95 21.43 -14.25
CA ALA A 390 17.23 21.57 -14.95
C ALA A 390 17.46 20.46 -15.99
N LEU A 391 17.04 19.22 -15.70
CA LEU A 391 17.29 18.07 -16.58
C LEU A 391 16.32 17.99 -17.77
N LEU A 392 15.07 18.42 -17.61
CA LEU A 392 14.01 18.25 -18.61
C LEU A 392 13.38 19.57 -19.08
N GLY A 393 13.64 20.69 -18.43
CA GLY A 393 13.07 22.00 -18.78
C GLY A 393 11.54 22.01 -18.80
N GLU A 394 10.97 22.68 -19.80
CA GLU A 394 9.51 22.76 -19.99
C GLU A 394 8.85 21.39 -20.25
N GLN A 395 9.64 20.40 -20.66
CA GLN A 395 9.17 19.07 -20.98
C GLN A 395 9.04 18.13 -19.76
N ARG A 396 9.43 18.58 -18.55
CA ARG A 396 9.42 17.75 -17.33
C ARG A 396 8.08 17.11 -17.00
N ARG A 397 6.99 17.74 -17.44
CA ARG A 397 5.60 17.36 -17.11
C ARG A 397 5.01 16.36 -18.11
N SER A 398 5.82 15.87 -19.04
CA SER A 398 5.42 14.84 -19.99
C SER A 398 6.12 13.53 -19.69
N VAL A 399 5.37 12.43 -19.82
CA VAL A 399 5.89 11.07 -19.58
C VAL A 399 6.98 10.71 -20.57
N GLN A 400 6.85 11.11 -21.84
CA GLN A 400 7.80 10.69 -22.88
C GLN A 400 9.22 11.28 -22.63
N PRO A 401 9.39 12.59 -22.39
CA PRO A 401 10.68 13.17 -22.00
C PRO A 401 11.31 12.49 -20.77
N PHE A 402 10.51 12.13 -19.76
CA PHE A 402 11.01 11.40 -18.59
C PHE A 402 11.51 9.99 -18.96
N VAL A 403 10.78 9.25 -19.79
CA VAL A 403 11.21 7.93 -20.31
C VAL A 403 12.49 8.05 -21.14
N GLU A 404 12.60 9.07 -21.99
CA GLU A 404 13.81 9.30 -22.80
C GLU A 404 15.01 9.69 -21.93
N TYR A 405 14.81 10.45 -20.85
CA TYR A 405 15.86 10.67 -19.85
C TYR A 405 16.28 9.36 -19.18
N ALA A 406 15.32 8.56 -18.72
CA ALA A 406 15.59 7.29 -18.07
C ALA A 406 16.37 6.32 -18.97
N LYS A 407 16.06 6.28 -20.28
CA LYS A 407 16.81 5.47 -21.26
C LYS A 407 18.28 5.89 -21.42
N ARG A 408 18.61 7.15 -21.13
CA ARG A 408 19.98 7.69 -21.20
C ARG A 408 20.71 7.65 -19.86
N GLU A 409 20.00 7.56 -18.74
CA GLU A 409 20.57 7.50 -17.41
C GLU A 409 21.03 6.08 -17.08
N PRO A 410 22.35 5.82 -16.92
CA PRO A 410 22.87 4.45 -16.71
C PRO A 410 22.33 3.76 -15.45
N GLY A 411 21.86 4.54 -14.48
CA GLY A 411 21.27 4.03 -13.24
C GLY A 411 19.78 3.70 -13.32
N ILE A 412 19.14 3.77 -14.49
CA ILE A 412 17.71 3.45 -14.64
C ILE A 412 17.54 2.42 -15.76
N GLU A 413 17.08 1.22 -15.39
CA GLU A 413 16.74 0.16 -16.35
C GLU A 413 15.36 0.43 -16.94
N VAL A 414 15.25 0.52 -18.27
CA VAL A 414 13.97 0.73 -18.97
C VAL A 414 13.61 -0.50 -19.78
N GLU A 415 12.43 -1.05 -19.51
CA GLU A 415 11.82 -2.13 -20.27
C GLU A 415 10.62 -1.60 -21.06
N ASP A 416 10.60 -1.87 -22.37
CA ASP A 416 9.51 -1.51 -23.28
C ASP A 416 8.59 -2.73 -23.49
N PHE A 417 7.30 -2.61 -23.13
CA PHE A 417 6.31 -3.66 -23.40
C PHE A 417 5.87 -3.59 -24.86
N THR A 418 6.05 -4.68 -25.61
CA THR A 418 5.75 -4.73 -27.06
C THR A 418 4.85 -5.93 -27.42
N GLY A 419 4.22 -5.86 -28.60
CA GLY A 419 3.44 -6.96 -29.17
C GLY A 419 2.43 -7.58 -28.19
N SER A 420 2.60 -8.87 -27.91
CA SER A 420 1.72 -9.66 -27.02
C SER A 420 1.75 -9.22 -25.56
N GLN A 421 2.76 -8.44 -25.14
CA GLN A 421 2.87 -7.89 -23.79
C GLN A 421 2.01 -6.63 -23.60
N ARG A 422 1.54 -6.00 -24.68
CA ARG A 422 0.61 -4.85 -24.61
C ARG A 422 -0.83 -5.32 -24.56
N VAL A 423 -1.23 -5.95 -23.44
CA VAL A 423 -2.62 -6.40 -23.24
C VAL A 423 -3.45 -5.23 -22.68
N PRO A 424 -4.49 -4.75 -23.37
CA PRO A 424 -5.39 -3.75 -22.80
C PRO A 424 -6.19 -4.31 -21.63
N TYR A 425 -6.42 -3.49 -20.59
CA TYR A 425 -7.15 -3.91 -19.39
C TYR A 425 -8.59 -4.35 -19.64
N GLN A 426 -9.25 -3.90 -20.72
CA GLN A 426 -10.58 -4.37 -21.11
C GLN A 426 -10.63 -5.90 -21.27
N PHE A 427 -9.49 -6.54 -21.57
CA PHE A 427 -9.29 -7.98 -21.55
C PHE A 427 -8.76 -8.46 -20.20
N ARG A 428 -9.46 -8.12 -19.11
CA ARG A 428 -9.02 -8.27 -17.71
C ARG A 428 -8.32 -9.60 -17.39
N GLY A 429 -8.93 -10.73 -17.78
CA GLY A 429 -8.34 -12.05 -17.51
C GLY A 429 -6.95 -12.23 -18.15
N ARG A 430 -6.78 -11.79 -19.40
CA ARG A 430 -5.47 -11.83 -20.08
C ARG A 430 -4.49 -10.82 -19.48
N PHE A 431 -4.97 -9.66 -19.05
CA PHE A 431 -4.15 -8.64 -18.41
C PHE A 431 -3.56 -9.14 -17.09
N PHE A 432 -4.38 -9.71 -16.21
CA PHE A 432 -3.87 -10.26 -14.94
C PHE A 432 -3.04 -11.52 -15.14
N ALA A 433 -3.36 -12.38 -16.10
CA ALA A 433 -2.49 -13.50 -16.46
C ALA A 433 -1.12 -13.04 -16.96
N LEU A 434 -1.04 -11.92 -17.69
CA LEU A 434 0.23 -11.30 -18.06
C LEU A 434 1.00 -10.84 -16.82
N LEU A 435 0.35 -10.14 -15.88
CA LEU A 435 1.01 -9.67 -14.65
C LEU A 435 1.53 -10.83 -13.79
N GLU A 436 0.75 -11.90 -13.68
CA GLU A 436 1.11 -13.11 -12.91
C GLU A 436 2.29 -13.85 -13.54
N ALA A 437 2.34 -13.94 -14.87
CA ALA A 437 3.45 -14.55 -15.59
C ALA A 437 4.71 -13.67 -15.63
N HIS A 438 4.57 -12.37 -15.35
CA HIS A 438 5.66 -11.40 -15.53
C HIS A 438 6.41 -11.18 -14.20
N ALA A 439 7.50 -11.94 -14.00
CA ALA A 439 8.38 -11.82 -12.84
C ALA A 439 9.20 -10.51 -12.78
N GLY A 440 9.04 -9.63 -13.77
CA GLY A 440 9.84 -8.42 -13.96
C GLY A 440 9.32 -7.17 -13.25
N LEU A 441 8.14 -7.17 -12.64
CA LEU A 441 7.55 -6.01 -11.94
C LEU A 441 7.77 -6.11 -10.42
N ARG A 442 8.32 -5.06 -9.81
CA ARG A 442 8.79 -5.07 -8.42
C ARG A 442 8.46 -3.77 -7.70
N GLN A 443 8.51 -3.81 -6.37
CA GLN A 443 8.41 -2.62 -5.53
C GLN A 443 9.46 -1.58 -5.91
N GLY A 444 9.02 -0.33 -6.07
CA GLY A 444 9.85 0.79 -6.51
C GLY A 444 9.95 0.98 -8.01
N ASP A 445 9.51 0.01 -8.82
CA ASP A 445 9.41 0.23 -10.27
C ASP A 445 8.39 1.34 -10.57
N ILE A 446 8.70 2.16 -11.55
CA ILE A 446 7.78 3.13 -12.15
C ILE A 446 7.17 2.46 -13.38
N VAL A 447 5.85 2.38 -13.43
CA VAL A 447 5.11 1.81 -14.55
C VAL A 447 4.41 2.91 -15.31
N VAL A 448 4.54 2.87 -16.64
CA VAL A 448 3.78 3.72 -17.57
C VAL A 448 2.75 2.85 -18.29
N ILE A 449 1.50 3.26 -18.23
CA ILE A 449 0.41 2.72 -19.03
C ILE A 449 0.03 3.72 -20.12
N ARG A 450 -0.39 3.23 -21.29
CA ARG A 450 -0.77 4.09 -22.42
C ARG A 450 -1.92 3.50 -23.22
N GLY A 451 -2.82 4.36 -23.69
CA GLY A 451 -3.93 4.01 -24.56
C GLY A 451 -5.04 5.06 -24.52
N TYR A 452 -6.11 4.81 -25.25
CA TYR A 452 -7.24 5.74 -25.37
C TYR A 452 -8.03 5.85 -24.06
N ALA A 453 -8.36 7.09 -23.68
CA ALA A 453 -9.33 7.36 -22.64
C ALA A 453 -10.75 7.38 -23.25
N PRO A 454 -11.79 6.90 -22.54
CA PRO A 454 -13.16 6.93 -23.05
C PRO A 454 -13.70 8.33 -23.40
N TRP A 455 -13.19 9.37 -22.73
CA TRP A 455 -13.61 10.76 -22.90
C TRP A 455 -12.81 11.51 -23.96
N ASP A 456 -11.79 10.89 -24.55
CA ASP A 456 -11.00 11.55 -25.58
C ASP A 456 -11.67 11.39 -26.96
N MET A 457 -12.38 12.45 -27.36
CA MET A 457 -13.07 12.53 -28.65
C MET A 457 -12.11 12.58 -29.85
N ASN A 458 -10.85 12.97 -29.64
CA ASN A 458 -9.85 13.12 -30.69
C ASN A 458 -9.06 11.83 -30.95
N HIS A 459 -9.36 10.74 -30.24
CA HIS A 459 -8.63 9.49 -30.33
C HIS A 459 -7.12 9.70 -30.13
N THR A 460 -6.72 10.45 -29.11
CA THR A 460 -5.33 10.59 -28.68
C THR A 460 -5.02 9.52 -27.62
N GLU A 461 -3.81 8.97 -27.66
CA GLU A 461 -3.37 8.09 -26.58
C GLU A 461 -2.81 8.91 -25.43
N HIS A 462 -3.32 8.67 -24.22
CA HIS A 462 -2.81 9.31 -23.01
C HIS A 462 -1.94 8.33 -22.22
N SER A 463 -0.85 8.85 -21.67
CA SER A 463 0.02 8.12 -20.75
C SER A 463 -0.37 8.40 -19.30
N HIS A 464 -0.25 7.39 -18.45
CA HIS A 464 -0.38 7.53 -17.00
C HIS A 464 0.76 6.77 -16.33
N SER A 465 1.30 7.31 -15.23
CA SER A 465 2.47 6.76 -14.54
C SER A 465 2.22 6.65 -13.03
N PHE A 466 2.73 5.58 -12.44
CA PHE A 466 2.64 5.29 -11.00
C PHE A 466 3.84 4.44 -10.56
N PHE A 467 4.14 4.45 -9.25
CA PHE A 467 5.05 3.45 -8.67
C PHE A 467 4.28 2.17 -8.33
N ILE A 468 4.97 1.03 -8.44
CA ILE A 468 4.60 -0.17 -7.69
C ILE A 468 5.02 0.08 -6.23
N PHE A 469 4.03 0.30 -5.37
CA PHE A 469 4.24 0.59 -3.95
C PHE A 469 4.51 -0.68 -3.14
N ARG A 470 3.86 -1.79 -3.49
CA ARG A 470 4.01 -3.07 -2.79
C ARG A 470 3.79 -4.24 -3.72
N THR A 471 4.59 -5.28 -3.53
CA THR A 471 4.39 -6.61 -4.12
C THR A 471 3.99 -7.61 -3.05
N ASP A 472 3.24 -8.65 -3.43
CA ASP A 472 3.03 -9.80 -2.55
C ASP A 472 4.32 -10.64 -2.49
N PRO A 473 4.95 -10.87 -1.33
CA PRO A 473 6.19 -11.62 -1.25
C PRO A 473 6.03 -13.09 -1.66
N VAL A 474 4.82 -13.65 -1.60
CA VAL A 474 4.61 -15.07 -1.93
C VAL A 474 4.54 -15.30 -3.44
N THR A 475 3.75 -14.48 -4.14
CA THR A 475 3.55 -14.61 -5.60
C THR A 475 4.44 -13.70 -6.42
N GLY A 476 5.04 -12.67 -5.82
CA GLY A 476 5.85 -11.65 -6.48
C GLY A 476 5.03 -10.59 -7.23
N VAL A 477 3.70 -10.72 -7.33
CA VAL A 477 2.89 -9.80 -8.14
C VAL A 477 2.74 -8.43 -7.47
N PRO A 478 2.66 -7.34 -8.25
CA PRO A 478 2.35 -6.01 -7.72
C PRO A 478 0.91 -5.93 -7.23
N ILE A 479 0.71 -5.57 -5.96
CA ILE A 479 -0.62 -5.54 -5.32
C ILE A 479 -1.06 -4.13 -4.93
N ARG A 480 -0.12 -3.20 -4.76
CA ARG A 480 -0.42 -1.79 -4.48
C ARG A 480 0.35 -0.88 -5.42
N LEU A 481 -0.37 0.11 -5.95
CA LEU A 481 0.12 1.14 -6.85
C LEU A 481 -0.06 2.50 -6.17
N ILE A 482 0.81 3.45 -6.52
CA ILE A 482 0.69 4.82 -6.05
C ILE A 482 1.01 5.81 -7.17
N GLY A 483 0.12 6.77 -7.37
CA GLY A 483 0.28 7.85 -8.34
C GLY A 483 -0.75 8.94 -8.09
N ASN A 484 -0.73 9.98 -8.91
CA ASN A 484 -1.71 11.05 -8.87
C ASN A 484 -2.58 11.06 -10.13
N ALA A 485 -3.67 10.29 -10.11
CA ALA A 485 -4.72 10.34 -11.13
C ALA A 485 -6.00 10.91 -10.50
N GLY A 486 -6.02 12.23 -10.32
CA GLY A 486 -7.07 13.02 -9.65
C GLY A 486 -6.67 13.47 -8.24
N HIS A 487 -6.16 12.55 -7.42
CA HIS A 487 -5.48 12.89 -6.17
C HIS A 487 -4.48 11.77 -5.84
N PRO A 488 -3.41 12.05 -5.06
CA PRO A 488 -2.47 11.03 -4.62
C PRO A 488 -3.13 10.02 -3.68
N GLU A 489 -3.18 8.75 -4.05
CA GLU A 489 -3.72 7.70 -3.18
C GLU A 489 -3.23 6.30 -3.54
N LEU A 490 -3.15 5.41 -2.54
CA LEU A 490 -2.85 4.00 -2.74
C LEU A 490 -4.03 3.28 -3.41
N ARG A 491 -3.76 2.55 -4.50
CA ARG A 491 -4.77 1.87 -5.31
C ARG A 491 -4.34 0.45 -5.66
N GLY A 492 -5.32 -0.40 -5.97
CA GLY A 492 -5.11 -1.66 -6.69
C GLY A 492 -5.23 -1.46 -8.21
N TRP A 493 -4.81 -2.46 -8.99
CA TRP A 493 -4.85 -2.41 -10.46
C TRP A 493 -6.25 -2.17 -11.02
N ASP A 494 -7.27 -2.79 -10.44
CA ASP A 494 -8.65 -2.67 -10.91
C ASP A 494 -9.18 -1.23 -10.80
N ARG A 495 -8.71 -0.46 -9.80
CA ARG A 495 -9.07 0.96 -9.63
C ARG A 495 -8.28 1.85 -10.58
N GLU A 496 -6.98 1.59 -10.72
CA GLU A 496 -6.08 2.40 -11.56
C GLU A 496 -6.42 2.24 -13.04
N MET A 497 -6.55 1.00 -13.52
CA MET A 497 -6.85 0.72 -14.93
C MET A 497 -8.34 0.91 -15.27
N GLY A 498 -9.23 0.86 -14.27
CA GLY A 498 -10.67 0.84 -14.47
C GLY A 498 -11.26 2.07 -15.16
N ARG A 499 -10.66 3.25 -14.98
CA ARG A 499 -11.11 4.49 -15.63
C ARG A 499 -10.79 4.54 -17.12
N ALA A 500 -9.72 3.88 -17.55
CA ALA A 500 -9.26 3.88 -18.93
C ALA A 500 -8.92 2.46 -19.40
N PRO A 501 -9.93 1.59 -19.59
CA PRO A 501 -9.71 0.16 -19.79
C PRO A 501 -9.01 -0.20 -21.10
N ARG A 502 -8.89 0.73 -22.05
CA ARG A 502 -8.15 0.52 -23.31
C ARG A 502 -6.64 0.70 -23.13
N ARG A 503 -6.17 1.15 -21.97
CA ARG A 503 -4.73 1.27 -21.65
C ARG A 503 -4.11 -0.11 -21.44
N SER A 504 -2.85 -0.21 -21.82
CA SER A 504 -1.97 -1.36 -21.57
C SER A 504 -0.66 -0.89 -20.94
N LEU A 505 0.10 -1.82 -20.36
CA LEU A 505 1.48 -1.53 -19.93
C LEU A 505 2.30 -1.09 -21.15
N ARG A 506 3.11 -0.06 -20.98
CA ARG A 506 3.93 0.52 -22.04
C ARG A 506 5.41 0.54 -21.68
N HIS A 507 5.75 1.02 -20.49
CA HIS A 507 7.13 1.04 -20.00
C HIS A 507 7.18 0.60 -18.53
N ARG A 508 8.28 -0.04 -18.14
CA ARG A 508 8.70 -0.18 -16.74
C ARG A 508 10.08 0.44 -16.61
N LEU A 509 10.21 1.39 -15.69
CA LEU A 509 11.48 2.04 -15.37
C LEU A 509 11.87 1.61 -13.96
N ARG A 510 13.08 1.09 -13.79
CA ARG A 510 13.63 0.65 -12.52
C ARG A 510 14.88 1.45 -12.18
N PRO A 511 14.80 2.41 -11.27
CA PRO A 511 15.98 3.01 -10.68
C PRO A 511 16.81 1.96 -9.94
N SER A 512 18.11 1.88 -10.22
CA SER A 512 19.03 0.98 -9.51
C SER A 512 19.22 1.42 -8.07
N LEU A 513 19.65 0.50 -7.19
CA LEU A 513 19.95 0.84 -5.81
C LEU A 513 21.03 1.92 -5.72
N GLU A 514 22.09 1.78 -6.51
CA GLU A 514 23.24 2.69 -6.54
C GLU A 514 22.80 4.10 -7.00
N TRP A 515 21.94 4.17 -8.02
CA TRP A 515 21.38 5.43 -8.47
C TRP A 515 20.54 6.08 -7.37
N LEU A 516 19.63 5.31 -6.74
CA LEU A 516 18.77 5.81 -5.69
C LEU A 516 19.56 6.27 -4.47
N GLU A 517 20.59 5.54 -4.04
CA GLU A 517 21.47 5.96 -2.95
C GLU A 517 22.18 7.26 -3.32
N ARG A 518 22.74 7.35 -4.52
CA ARG A 518 23.43 8.56 -5.00
C ARG A 518 22.54 9.79 -4.96
N VAL A 519 21.27 9.68 -5.37
CA VAL A 519 20.36 10.83 -5.44
C VAL A 519 19.59 11.08 -4.15
N THR A 520 19.31 10.07 -3.33
CA THR A 520 18.50 10.20 -2.09
C THR A 520 19.32 10.22 -0.79
N GLN A 521 20.64 10.14 -0.88
CA GLN A 521 21.49 10.37 0.29
C GLN A 521 21.36 11.83 0.75
N PRO A 522 21.17 12.10 2.06
CA PRO A 522 21.22 13.46 2.55
C PRO A 522 22.54 14.12 2.15
N ALA A 523 22.50 15.43 1.86
CA ALA A 523 23.73 16.19 1.66
C ALA A 523 24.57 16.10 2.95
N PRO A 524 25.89 15.91 2.87
CA PRO A 524 26.75 15.95 4.05
C PRO A 524 26.53 17.29 4.77
N GLY A 525 26.04 17.23 6.03
CA GLY A 525 25.70 18.40 6.85
C GLY A 525 24.21 18.63 7.17
N ALA A 526 23.28 17.95 6.47
CA ALA A 526 21.83 18.13 6.70
C ALA A 526 21.26 17.34 7.91
N ALA A 527 22.06 16.48 8.55
CA ALA A 527 21.59 15.54 9.57
C ALA A 527 21.33 16.16 10.96
N GLN A 528 21.42 17.48 11.14
CA GLN A 528 21.31 18.14 12.45
C GLN A 528 20.10 19.09 12.59
N ALA A 529 19.20 19.17 11.61
CA ALA A 529 18.00 20.00 11.67
C ALA A 529 16.76 19.17 11.32
N GLY A 530 16.24 18.43 12.30
CA GLY A 530 15.02 17.64 12.17
C GLY A 530 14.47 17.27 13.52
#